data_AF-A0A1F9KBD0-F1
#
_entry.id   AF-A0A1F9KBD0-F1
#
_cell.length_a   1.000
_cell.length_b   1.000
_cell.length_c   1.000
_cell.angle_alpha   90.00
_cell.angle_beta   90.00
_cell.angle_gamma   90.00
#
_symmetry.space_group_name_H-M   'P 1'
#
loop_
_entity.id
_entity.type
_entity.pdbx_description
1 polymer ?
#
loop_
_entity_poly.entity_id
_entity_poly.type
_entity_poly.pdbx_seq_one_letter_code
_entity_poly.pdbx_strand_id
1 'polypeptide(L)' 'MSESDETIDWSKTTFEGSRREQLRRWHALSLRQRLEALDRLSDLAGPDAVREKGARYGGKGKDKVKRARRYSG' A
#
# COMPACT_ATOMS: atom_id res chain seq x y z
N MET A 1 3.45 25.91 33.48
CA MET A 1 3.53 25.21 32.19
C MET A 1 3.04 23.79 32.47
N SER A 2 1.84 23.41 32.03
CA SER A 2 1.39 22.02 32.18
C SER A 2 1.98 21.21 31.05
N GLU A 3 3.19 20.70 31.30
CA GLU A 3 3.85 19.74 30.44
C GLU A 3 3.01 18.46 30.55
N SER A 4 2.14 18.25 29.56
CA SER A 4 1.39 17.00 29.42
C SER A 4 2.43 15.92 29.16
N ASP A 5 2.82 15.27 30.23
CA ASP A 5 3.72 14.12 30.28
C ASP A 5 3.02 12.96 29.56
N GLU A 6 3.01 13.03 28.22
CA GLU A 6 2.48 11.99 27.35
C GLU A 6 3.33 10.75 27.61
N THR A 7 2.83 9.90 28.50
CA THR A 7 3.48 8.65 28.87
C THR A 7 3.81 7.88 27.60
N ILE A 8 5.10 7.81 27.29
CA ILE A 8 5.59 7.20 26.05
C ILE A 8 5.23 5.72 26.07
N ASP A 9 4.35 5.30 25.16
CA ASP A 9 3.96 3.90 25.00
C ASP A 9 5.09 3.11 24.32
N TRP A 10 5.95 2.53 25.16
CA TRP A 10 7.05 1.68 24.72
C TRP A 10 6.62 0.40 24.01
N SER A 11 5.34 -0.02 24.07
CA SER A 11 4.91 -1.22 23.35
C SER A 11 5.06 -1.08 21.82
N LYS A 12 4.98 0.15 21.31
CA LYS A 12 5.09 0.49 19.88
C LYS A 12 6.51 0.37 19.31
N THR A 13 7.54 0.28 20.15
CA THR A 13 8.93 0.10 19.70
C THR A 13 9.26 -1.35 19.39
N THR A 14 8.38 -2.28 19.74
CA THR A 14 8.47 -3.69 19.30
C THR A 14 8.03 -3.84 17.85
N PHE A 15 8.48 -4.90 17.17
CA PHE A 15 8.03 -5.21 15.80
C PHE A 15 6.50 -5.33 15.73
N GLU A 16 5.88 -6.16 16.56
CA GLU A 16 4.43 -6.36 16.55
C GLU A 16 3.66 -5.09 16.95
N GLY A 17 4.16 -4.33 17.93
CA GLY A 17 3.56 -3.07 18.33
C GLY A 17 3.61 -2.03 17.22
N SER A 18 4.77 -1.86 16.58
CA SER A 18 4.94 -0.94 15.45
C SER A 18 4.04 -1.33 14.27
N ARG A 19 3.96 -2.64 13.95
CA ARG A 19 3.09 -3.16 12.89
C ARG A 19 1.62 -2.89 13.16
N ARG A 20 1.15 -3.15 14.39
CA ARG A 20 -0.24 -2.90 14.80
C ARG A 20 -0.57 -1.40 14.74
N GLU A 21 0.32 -0.55 15.24
CA GLU A 21 0.13 0.90 15.20
C GLU A 21 0.13 1.44 13.78
N GLN A 22 1.00 0.94 12.89
CA GLN A 22 0.97 1.28 11.48
C GLN A 22 -0.39 0.92 10.87
N LEU A 23 -0.89 -0.30 11.06
CA LEU A 23 -2.21 -0.71 10.57
C LEU A 23 -3.32 0.19 11.11
N ARG A 24 -3.32 0.49 12.41
CA ARG A 24 -4.30 1.39 13.04
C ARG A 24 -4.32 2.76 12.36
N ARG A 25 -3.14 3.36 12.14
CA ARG A 25 -3.00 4.64 11.44
C ARG A 25 -3.47 4.55 9.99
N TRP A 26 -3.10 3.49 9.26
CA TRP A 26 -3.53 3.25 7.89
C TRP A 26 -5.05 3.12 7.76
N HIS A 27 -5.71 2.42 8.70
CA HIS A 27 -7.16 2.29 8.73
C HIS A 27 -7.87 3.62 9.02
N ALA A 28 -7.25 4.51 9.79
CA ALA A 28 -7.79 5.84 10.08
C ALA A 28 -7.71 6.81 8.89
N LEU A 29 -6.90 6.51 7.86
CA LEU A 29 -6.82 7.36 6.67
C LEU A 29 -8.07 7.21 5.78
N SER A 30 -8.54 8.33 5.25
CA SER A 30 -9.54 8.37 4.18
C SER A 30 -8.99 7.79 2.86
N LEU A 31 -9.88 7.41 1.94
CA LEU A 31 -9.48 6.92 0.61
C LEU A 31 -8.56 7.93 -0.10
N ARG A 32 -8.90 9.22 -0.06
CA ARG A 32 -8.10 10.28 -0.65
C ARG A 32 -6.69 10.31 -0.09
N GLN A 33 -6.54 10.30 1.24
CA GLN A 33 -5.23 10.31 1.89
C GLN A 33 -4.40 9.07 1.56
N ARG A 34 -5.05 7.90 1.41
CA ARG A 34 -4.36 6.68 0.99
C ARG A 34 -3.82 6.80 -0.43
N LEU A 35 -4.59 7.37 -1.37
CA LEU A 35 -4.13 7.62 -2.73
C LEU A 35 -2.97 8.61 -2.76
N GLU A 36 -3.09 9.73 -2.05
CA GLU A 36 -2.01 10.73 -1.95
C GLU A 36 -0.72 10.12 -1.35
N ALA A 37 -0.82 9.22 -0.38
CA ALA A 37 0.34 8.52 0.17
C ALA A 37 0.98 7.56 -0.85
N LEU A 38 0.18 6.89 -1.68
CA LEU A 38 0.68 6.03 -2.77
C LEU A 38 1.34 6.83 -3.89
N ASP A 39 0.82 8.02 -4.21
CA ASP A 39 1.43 8.92 -5.20
C ASP A 39 2.81 9.37 -4.73
N ARG A 40 2.93 9.82 -3.46
CA ARG A 40 4.24 10.19 -2.88
C ARG A 40 5.23 9.03 -2.87
N LEU A 41 4.76 7.82 -2.57
CA LEU A 41 5.60 6.62 -2.62
C LEU A 41 6.05 6.30 -4.06
N SER A 42 5.22 6.59 -5.04
CA SER A 42 5.54 6.40 -6.47
C SER A 42 6.59 7.41 -6.93
N ASP A 43 6.49 8.67 -6.48
CA ASP A 43 7.50 9.70 -6.73
C ASP A 43 8.87 9.31 -6.16
N LEU A 44 8.89 8.76 -4.93
CA LEU A 44 10.13 8.30 -4.27
C LEU A 44 10.75 7.07 -4.93
N ALA A 45 9.93 6.14 -5.41
CA ALA A 45 10.41 4.91 -6.06
C ALA A 45 10.99 5.17 -7.46
N GLY A 46 10.63 6.30 -8.07
CA GLY A 46 11.04 6.68 -9.42
C GLY A 46 10.24 5.96 -10.52
N PRO A 47 10.30 6.49 -11.76
CA PRO A 47 9.46 6.04 -12.87
C PRO A 47 9.66 4.58 -13.28
N ASP A 48 10.87 4.04 -13.11
CA ASP A 48 11.17 2.64 -13.50
C ASP A 48 10.51 1.62 -12.57
N ALA A 49 10.49 1.87 -11.26
CA ALA A 49 9.86 0.98 -10.28
C ALA A 49 8.33 0.94 -10.45
N VAL A 50 7.72 2.09 -10.78
CA VAL A 50 6.28 2.20 -11.05
C VAL A 50 5.92 1.47 -12.34
N ARG A 51 6.73 1.63 -13.40
CA ARG A 51 6.56 0.96 -14.69
C ARG A 51 6.64 -0.57 -14.57
N GLU A 52 7.61 -1.09 -13.81
CA GLU A 52 7.78 -2.52 -13.58
C GLU A 52 6.57 -3.15 -12.85
N LYS A 53 6.05 -2.47 -11.82
CA LYS A 53 4.82 -2.92 -11.12
C LYS A 53 3.60 -2.86 -12.05
N GLY A 54 3.44 -1.78 -12.81
CA GLY A 54 2.36 -1.64 -13.79
C GLY A 54 2.35 -2.77 -14.81
N ALA A 55 3.52 -3.19 -15.30
CA ALA A 55 3.65 -4.33 -16.21
C ALA A 55 3.22 -5.66 -15.58
N ARG A 56 3.55 -5.90 -14.30
CA ARG A 56 3.16 -7.12 -13.57
C ARG A 56 1.64 -7.25 -13.36
N TYR A 57 0.94 -6.14 -13.15
CA TYR A 57 -0.51 -6.15 -12.94
C TYR A 57 -1.33 -5.93 -14.23
N GLY A 58 -0.78 -5.25 -15.24
CA GLY A 58 -1.43 -5.01 -16.54
C GLY A 58 -1.41 -6.22 -17.50
N GLY A 59 -0.52 -7.18 -17.29
CA GLY A 59 -0.34 -8.33 -18.19
C GLY A 59 -1.38 -9.45 -18.06
N LYS A 60 -2.12 -9.55 -16.95
CA LYS A 60 -2.98 -10.74 -16.69
C LYS A 60 -4.36 -10.71 -17.36
N GLY A 61 -4.73 -9.60 -18.02
CA GLY A 61 -6.05 -9.46 -18.66
C GLY A 61 -6.16 -10.09 -20.05
N LYS A 62 -5.10 -10.05 -20.87
CA LYS A 62 -5.21 -10.43 -22.31
C LYS A 62 -5.06 -11.94 -22.56
N ASP A 63 -4.40 -12.66 -21.66
CA ASP A 63 -4.17 -14.11 -21.82
C ASP A 63 -5.38 -14.96 -21.42
N LYS A 64 -6.25 -14.46 -20.53
CA LYS A 64 -7.51 -15.13 -20.15
C LYS A 64 -8.53 -15.12 -21.31
N VAL A 65 -8.57 -14.03 -22.09
CA VAL A 65 -9.51 -13.89 -23.22
C VAL A 65 -9.19 -14.87 -24.35
N LYS A 66 -7.90 -15.20 -24.58
CA LYS A 66 -7.51 -16.16 -25.62
C LYS A 66 -7.77 -17.62 -25.25
N ARG A 67 -7.91 -17.98 -23.96
CA ARG A 67 -8.25 -19.35 -23.56
C ARG A 67 -9.76 -19.63 -23.62
N ALA A 68 -10.60 -18.62 -23.42
CA ALA A 68 -12.06 -18.78 -23.50
C ALA A 68 -12.55 -19.10 -24.93
N ARG A 69 -11.83 -18.66 -25.98
CA ARG A 69 -12.17 -18.95 -27.39
C ARG A 69 -11.73 -20.33 -27.89
N ARG A 70 -11.01 -21.12 -27.08
CA ARG A 70 -10.49 -22.44 -27.50
C ARG A 70 -11.35 -23.64 -27.07
N TYR A 71 -12.41 -23.42 -26.28
CA TYR A 71 -13.31 -24.45 -25.78
C TYR A 71 -14.74 -24.31 -26.32
N SER A 72 -14.92 -23.77 -27.53
CA SER A 72 -16.23 -23.70 -28.20
C SER A 72 -16.21 -24.32 -29.61
N GLY A 73 -15.41 -25.38 -29.80
CA GLY A 73 -15.36 -26.17 -31.02
C GLY A 73 -15.79 -27.60 -30.72
#